data_AF-A0A1M5AZT6-F1
#
_entry.id   AF-A0A1M5AZT6-F1
#
_cell.length_a   1.000
_cell.length_b   1.000
_cell.length_c   1.000
_cell.angle_alpha   90.00
_cell.angle_beta   90.00
_cell.angle_gamma   90.00
#
_symmetry.space_group_name_H-M   'P 1'
#
loop_
_entity.id
_entity.type
_entity.pdbx_description
1 polymer ?
#
loop_
_entity_poly.entity_id
_entity_poly.type
_entity_poly.pdbx_seq_one_letter_code
_entity_poly.pdbx_strand_id
1 'polypeptide(L)'
;MSHFSTVTDAYRGAWARRRTFVPIYLAVRLLLIALIAPGVAFAVNLAVMLSDQSALTDQDIAMFILSPVGFVAAVVVLGLFLLAEVFVFSVMAGSLRIGESDPWRAGGSALRLILSRLPTLFSFAVRFILRVLVLALPFVAVAGLIAWWTLTEYDINYYLTFHPPAFQVAVALIGLVVLALAWVLIRRLSAWALALHLVLFEGIAPSDAFAESARRMEGKRGRLKIELALWLAVRLVIAALIAAVASLLFHLVPLEQGTNLRFALTLSLLVAGLWSLAGLVLAAVALGALAVLLDGFFEPRAAELPHPAAGNLRAPVLVTVAAAIVTLLAEIWFSQDVLDRIAAPDHADVIGHRGAAALRPENTMASVLKAIEDGADWVEIDVQESADGEVIVAHDSDFMKLGGVNLKVWDATMEDVAQIDIGSWFGPNMPISAPRPCARF
;
A
#
# COMPACT_ATOMS: atom_id res chain seq x y z
N MET A 1 24.89 -17.18 -22.61
CA MET A 1 23.42 -17.09 -22.50
C MET A 1 23.03 -15.63 -22.42
N SER A 2 21.96 -15.20 -23.08
CA SER A 2 21.47 -13.81 -22.96
C SER A 2 20.78 -13.61 -21.61
N HIS A 3 20.79 -12.39 -21.07
CA HIS A 3 20.08 -12.09 -19.81
C HIS A 3 18.60 -12.49 -19.86
N PHE A 4 17.96 -12.29 -21.02
CA PHE A 4 16.58 -12.71 -21.23
C PHE A 4 16.42 -14.23 -21.12
N SER A 5 17.30 -15.03 -21.75
CA SER A 5 17.24 -16.49 -21.64
C SER A 5 17.39 -16.97 -20.20
N THR A 6 18.34 -16.40 -19.43
CA THR A 6 18.53 -16.71 -18.01
C THR A 6 17.27 -16.46 -17.18
N VAL A 7 16.59 -15.33 -17.39
CA VAL A 7 15.34 -15.00 -16.67
C VAL A 7 14.20 -15.91 -17.08
N THR A 8 14.02 -16.16 -18.38
CA THR A 8 12.96 -17.07 -18.85
C THR A 8 13.18 -18.50 -18.38
N ASP A 9 14.43 -18.96 -18.30
CA ASP A 9 14.78 -20.27 -17.77
C ASP A 9 14.53 -20.36 -16.26
N ALA A 10 14.75 -19.27 -15.51
CA ALA A 10 14.38 -19.21 -14.10
C ALA A 10 12.86 -19.33 -13.90
N TYR A 11 12.04 -18.63 -14.70
CA TYR A 11 10.59 -18.79 -14.70
C TYR A 11 10.15 -20.20 -15.09
N ARG A 12 10.77 -20.78 -16.13
CA ARG A 12 10.51 -22.16 -16.57
C ARG A 12 10.87 -23.16 -15.48
N GLY A 13 12.00 -22.97 -14.81
CA GLY A 13 12.45 -23.80 -13.69
C GLY A 13 11.57 -23.69 -12.46
N ALA A 14 11.04 -22.50 -12.16
CA ALA A 14 10.06 -22.29 -11.10
C ALA A 14 8.70 -22.94 -11.45
N TRP A 15 8.24 -22.82 -12.69
CA TRP A 15 7.00 -23.43 -13.17
C TRP A 15 7.07 -24.97 -13.22
N ALA A 16 8.22 -25.52 -13.59
CA ALA A 16 8.46 -26.97 -13.52
C ALA A 16 8.28 -27.48 -12.08
N ARG A 17 8.67 -26.68 -11.08
CA ARG A 17 8.52 -26.94 -9.65
C ARG A 17 7.20 -26.41 -9.05
N ARG A 18 6.21 -26.01 -9.86
CA ARG A 18 4.94 -25.42 -9.35
C ARG A 18 4.21 -26.29 -8.32
N ARG A 19 4.32 -27.62 -8.43
CA ARG A 19 3.74 -28.57 -7.46
C ARG A 19 4.39 -28.49 -6.08
N THR A 20 5.62 -27.99 -6.01
CA THR A 20 6.37 -27.74 -4.77
C THR A 20 6.17 -26.29 -4.32
N PHE A 21 6.41 -25.33 -5.22
CA PHE A 21 6.43 -23.90 -4.91
C PHE A 21 5.06 -23.30 -4.58
N VAL A 22 4.01 -23.65 -5.32
CA VAL A 22 2.68 -23.04 -5.12
C VAL A 22 2.09 -23.44 -3.76
N PRO A 23 2.05 -24.73 -3.36
CA PRO A 23 1.50 -25.11 -2.06
C PRO A 23 2.30 -24.54 -0.89
N ILE A 24 3.64 -24.54 -0.97
CA ILE A 24 4.50 -23.97 0.08
C ILE A 24 4.23 -22.47 0.21
N TYR A 25 4.23 -21.73 -0.91
CA TYR A 25 3.96 -20.29 -0.90
C TYR A 25 2.59 -19.98 -0.29
N LEU A 26 1.53 -20.67 -0.74
CA LEU A 26 0.17 -20.44 -0.22
C LEU A 26 0.09 -20.72 1.28
N ALA A 27 0.59 -21.86 1.73
CA ALA A 27 0.55 -22.24 3.14
C ALA A 27 1.28 -21.23 4.03
N VAL A 28 2.49 -20.83 3.63
CA VAL A 28 3.28 -19.87 4.40
C VAL A 28 2.67 -18.47 4.33
N ARG A 29 2.18 -18.04 3.16
CA ARG A 29 1.55 -16.73 2.99
C ARG A 29 0.29 -16.59 3.85
N LEU A 30 -0.58 -17.59 3.84
CA LEU A 30 -1.80 -17.59 4.65
C LEU A 30 -1.48 -17.59 6.15
N LEU A 31 -0.53 -18.42 6.59
CA LEU A 31 -0.06 -18.43 7.97
C LEU A 31 0.47 -17.05 8.40
N LEU A 32 1.28 -16.42 7.56
CA LEU A 32 1.84 -15.10 7.85
C LEU A 32 0.78 -14.00 7.84
N ILE A 33 -0.21 -14.04 6.93
CA ILE A 33 -1.33 -13.09 6.96
C ILE A 33 -2.08 -13.22 8.30
N ALA A 34 -2.42 -14.44 8.71
CA ALA A 34 -3.10 -14.70 9.98
C ALA A 34 -2.30 -14.24 11.21
N LEU A 35 -0.96 -14.28 11.14
CA LEU A 35 -0.09 -13.85 12.23
C LEU A 35 0.18 -12.34 12.23
N ILE A 36 0.40 -11.76 11.05
CA ILE A 36 0.86 -10.38 10.87
C ILE A 36 -0.31 -9.39 10.89
N ALA A 37 -1.47 -9.74 10.32
CA ALA A 37 -2.62 -8.82 10.26
C ALA A 37 -3.08 -8.35 11.66
N PRO A 38 -3.25 -9.23 12.67
CA PRO A 38 -3.56 -8.78 14.03
C PRO A 38 -2.45 -7.92 14.64
N GLY A 39 -1.19 -8.23 14.34
CA GLY A 39 -0.05 -7.44 14.81
C GLY A 39 0.00 -6.02 14.21
N VAL A 40 -0.32 -5.88 12.92
CA VAL A 40 -0.48 -4.59 12.25
C VAL A 40 -1.66 -3.83 12.84
N ALA A 41 -2.82 -4.48 12.99
CA ALA A 41 -4.00 -3.87 13.60
C ALA A 41 -3.70 -3.38 15.01
N PHE A 42 -3.05 -4.18 15.85
CA PHE A 42 -2.64 -3.79 17.19
C PHE A 42 -1.67 -2.60 17.17
N ALA A 43 -0.64 -2.63 16.33
CA ALA A 43 0.35 -1.55 16.24
C ALA A 43 -0.29 -0.21 15.81
N VAL A 44 -1.19 -0.25 14.82
CA VAL A 44 -1.90 0.96 14.35
C VAL A 44 -2.85 1.49 15.43
N ASN A 45 -3.68 0.63 16.03
CA ASN A 45 -4.61 1.05 17.09
C ASN A 45 -3.89 1.61 18.31
N LEU A 46 -2.77 0.98 18.72
CA LEU A 46 -1.95 1.49 19.82
C LEU A 46 -1.35 2.85 19.50
N ALA A 47 -0.88 3.05 18.26
CA ALA A 47 -0.30 4.33 17.86
C ALA A 47 -1.34 5.45 17.77
N VAL A 48 -2.56 5.15 17.30
CA VAL A 48 -3.69 6.10 17.34
C VAL A 48 -4.07 6.41 18.78
N MET A 49 -4.22 5.41 19.65
CA MET A 49 -4.51 5.61 21.08
C MET A 49 -3.45 6.45 21.81
N LEU A 50 -2.18 6.33 21.42
CA LEU A 50 -1.07 7.12 21.97
C LEU A 50 -0.91 8.50 21.31
N SER A 51 -1.70 8.78 20.27
CA SER A 51 -1.80 10.11 19.69
C SER A 51 -2.93 10.90 20.34
N ASP A 52 -2.87 12.23 20.25
CA ASP A 52 -3.96 13.10 20.67
C ASP A 52 -5.14 13.10 19.67
N GLN A 53 -5.19 12.17 18.72
CA GLN A 53 -6.24 12.05 17.70
C GLN A 53 -7.18 10.88 18.00
N SER A 54 -8.49 11.14 17.95
CA SER A 54 -9.53 10.09 18.10
C SER A 54 -9.74 9.26 16.84
N ALA A 55 -9.38 9.79 15.68
CA ALA A 55 -9.42 9.13 14.38
C ALA A 55 -8.37 9.76 13.45
N LEU A 56 -7.91 9.00 12.46
CA LEU A 56 -7.03 9.49 11.39
C LEU A 56 -7.86 9.74 10.14
N THR A 57 -7.93 10.98 9.67
CA THR A 57 -8.46 11.29 8.35
C THR A 57 -7.39 11.12 7.27
N ASP A 58 -7.77 11.10 6.00
CA ASP A 58 -6.81 11.02 4.88
C ASP A 58 -5.78 12.17 4.90
N GLN A 59 -6.18 13.34 5.41
CA GLN A 59 -5.32 14.51 5.55
C GLN A 59 -4.34 14.36 6.72
N ASP A 60 -4.72 13.62 7.78
CA ASP A 60 -3.89 13.40 8.96
C ASP A 60 -2.79 12.36 8.75
N ILE A 61 -2.98 11.38 7.86
CA ILE A 61 -2.07 10.22 7.73
C ILE A 61 -0.62 10.65 7.55
N ALA A 62 -0.37 11.64 6.69
CA ALA A 62 0.99 12.13 6.43
C ALA A 62 1.60 12.76 7.69
N MET A 63 0.87 13.64 8.37
CA MET A 63 1.33 14.31 9.58
C MET A 63 1.50 13.34 10.75
N PHE A 64 0.59 12.38 10.87
CA PHE A 64 0.68 11.31 11.84
C PHE A 64 1.94 10.47 11.64
N ILE A 65 2.24 10.02 10.41
CA ILE A 65 3.46 9.26 10.10
C ILE A 65 4.73 10.06 10.41
N LEU A 66 4.69 11.39 10.27
CA LEU A 66 5.81 12.28 10.62
C LEU A 66 5.92 12.57 12.13
N SER A 67 4.88 12.31 12.92
CA SER A 67 4.94 12.38 14.38
C SER A 67 5.86 11.29 14.94
N PRO A 68 6.45 11.47 16.15
CA PRO A 68 7.29 10.43 16.76
C PRO A 68 6.58 9.09 16.94
N VAL A 69 5.31 9.10 17.36
CA VAL A 69 4.51 7.88 17.61
C VAL A 69 4.15 7.20 16.29
N GLY A 70 3.60 7.95 15.33
CA GLY A 70 3.23 7.39 14.03
C GLY A 70 4.44 6.94 13.21
N PHE A 71 5.59 7.60 13.33
CA PHE A 71 6.84 7.14 12.71
C PHE A 71 7.28 5.78 13.27
N VAL A 72 7.26 5.61 14.60
CA VAL A 72 7.58 4.32 15.22
C VAL A 72 6.58 3.24 14.77
N ALA A 73 5.29 3.54 14.75
CA ALA A 73 4.27 2.61 14.26
C ALA A 73 4.50 2.23 12.80
N ALA A 74 4.79 3.19 11.93
CA ALA A 74 5.10 2.96 10.52
C ALA A 74 6.32 2.04 10.36
N VAL A 75 7.39 2.26 11.13
CA VAL A 75 8.57 1.39 11.13
C VAL A 75 8.24 -0.02 11.60
N VAL A 76 7.41 -0.18 12.64
CA VAL A 76 6.95 -1.48 13.14
C VAL A 76 6.12 -2.20 12.08
N VAL A 77 5.12 -1.53 11.48
CA VAL A 77 4.24 -2.09 10.46
C VAL A 77 5.03 -2.50 9.21
N LEU A 78 5.89 -1.61 8.69
CA LEU A 78 6.79 -1.93 7.57
C LEU A 78 7.74 -3.07 7.92
N GLY A 79 8.21 -3.13 9.18
CA GLY A 79 9.06 -4.19 9.67
C GLY A 79 8.37 -5.55 9.72
N LEU A 80 7.11 -5.59 10.14
CA LEU A 80 6.29 -6.80 10.12
C LEU A 80 6.07 -7.31 8.69
N PHE A 81 5.73 -6.41 7.74
CA PHE A 81 5.60 -6.77 6.33
C PHE A 81 6.92 -7.27 5.74
N LEU A 82 8.03 -6.57 5.97
CA LEU A 82 9.33 -7.02 5.49
C LEU A 82 9.71 -8.37 6.08
N LEU A 83 9.50 -8.58 7.38
CA LEU A 83 9.79 -9.86 8.04
C LEU A 83 8.99 -10.99 7.39
N ALA A 84 7.72 -10.76 7.09
CA ALA A 84 6.88 -11.71 6.36
C ALA A 84 7.46 -12.03 4.99
N GLU A 85 7.83 -11.02 4.18
CA GLU A 85 8.41 -11.24 2.85
C GLU A 85 9.76 -11.96 2.90
N VAL A 86 10.64 -11.57 3.84
CA VAL A 86 11.92 -12.25 4.08
C VAL A 86 11.68 -13.70 4.47
N PHE A 87 10.68 -13.98 5.31
CA PHE A 87 10.34 -15.33 5.72
C PHE A 87 9.86 -16.18 4.54
N VAL A 88 8.89 -15.70 3.75
CA VAL A 88 8.39 -16.42 2.56
C VAL A 88 9.53 -16.69 1.59
N PHE A 89 10.33 -15.67 1.28
CA PHE A 89 11.47 -15.82 0.37
C PHE A 89 12.49 -16.83 0.92
N SER A 90 12.79 -16.80 2.22
CA SER A 90 13.72 -17.74 2.86
C SER A 90 13.25 -19.18 2.76
N VAL A 91 11.96 -19.44 2.96
CA VAL A 91 11.37 -20.78 2.81
C VAL A 91 11.45 -21.24 1.34
N MET A 92 11.15 -20.35 0.39
CA MET A 92 11.24 -20.64 -1.04
C MET A 92 12.68 -20.96 -1.46
N ALA A 93 13.65 -20.13 -1.09
CA ALA A 93 15.07 -20.34 -1.37
C ALA A 93 15.60 -21.63 -0.70
N GLY A 94 15.19 -21.90 0.55
CA GLY A 94 15.50 -23.15 1.24
C GLY A 94 14.95 -24.38 0.52
N SER A 95 13.68 -24.33 0.08
CA SER A 95 13.05 -25.43 -0.65
C SER A 95 13.73 -25.74 -1.98
N LEU A 96 14.24 -24.71 -2.68
CA LEU A 96 15.01 -24.88 -3.91
C LEU A 96 16.29 -25.68 -3.67
N ARG A 97 17.05 -25.34 -2.61
CA ARG A 97 18.34 -25.95 -2.30
C ARG A 97 18.24 -27.33 -1.65
N ILE A 98 17.16 -27.62 -0.92
CA ILE A 98 16.90 -28.96 -0.38
C ILE A 98 16.71 -29.99 -1.51
N GLY A 99 16.19 -29.57 -2.68
CA GLY A 99 16.10 -30.42 -3.87
C GLY A 99 15.06 -31.54 -3.79
N GLU A 100 14.23 -31.57 -2.75
CA GLU A 100 13.20 -32.58 -2.54
C GLU A 100 11.97 -32.30 -3.44
N SER A 101 11.45 -33.35 -4.10
CA SER A 101 10.34 -33.23 -5.04
C SER A 101 8.97 -33.19 -4.35
N ASP A 102 8.81 -33.80 -3.18
CA ASP A 102 7.57 -33.74 -2.40
C ASP A 102 7.42 -32.34 -1.74
N PRO A 103 6.39 -31.53 -2.11
CA PRO A 103 6.11 -30.22 -1.50
C PRO A 103 6.15 -30.23 0.02
N TRP A 104 5.64 -31.28 0.64
CA TRP A 104 5.45 -31.33 2.08
C TRP A 104 6.75 -31.57 2.83
N ARG A 105 7.63 -32.40 2.25
CA ARG A 105 8.97 -32.65 2.80
C ARG A 105 9.92 -31.50 2.52
N ALA A 106 9.85 -30.92 1.31
CA ALA A 106 10.60 -29.74 0.94
C ALA A 106 10.24 -28.54 1.83
N GLY A 107 8.94 -28.26 1.95
CA GLY A 107 8.42 -27.21 2.82
C GLY A 107 8.73 -27.44 4.29
N GLY A 108 8.64 -28.70 4.77
CA GLY A 108 8.95 -29.05 6.16
C GLY A 108 10.38 -28.85 6.56
N SER A 109 11.28 -29.33 5.71
CA SER A 109 12.71 -29.18 5.94
C SER A 109 13.13 -27.72 5.84
N ALA A 110 12.58 -26.98 4.85
CA ALA A 110 12.82 -25.55 4.71
C ALA A 110 12.28 -24.76 5.91
N LEU A 111 11.03 -24.98 6.31
CA LEU A 111 10.41 -24.27 7.44
C LEU A 111 11.16 -24.53 8.74
N ARG A 112 11.58 -25.78 9.01
CA ARG A 112 12.37 -26.12 10.21
C ARG A 112 13.73 -25.44 10.19
N LEU A 113 14.41 -25.41 9.03
CA LEU A 113 15.65 -24.65 8.87
C LEU A 113 15.43 -23.17 9.18
N ILE A 114 14.39 -22.54 8.60
CA ILE A 114 14.10 -21.11 8.77
C ILE A 114 13.70 -20.79 10.22
N LEU A 115 12.86 -21.60 10.85
CA LEU A 115 12.47 -21.43 12.26
C LEU A 115 13.66 -21.52 13.20
N SER A 116 14.61 -22.43 12.95
CA SER A 116 15.85 -22.50 13.74
C SER A 116 16.74 -21.25 13.60
N ARG A 117 16.50 -20.43 12.57
CA ARG A 117 17.23 -19.18 12.28
C ARG A 117 16.39 -17.92 12.53
N LEU A 118 15.21 -18.05 13.14
CA LEU A 118 14.27 -16.93 13.31
C LEU A 118 14.87 -15.71 14.03
N PRO A 119 15.64 -15.85 15.14
CA PRO A 119 16.27 -14.70 15.79
C PRO A 119 17.28 -13.99 14.88
N THR A 120 18.04 -14.76 14.10
CA THR A 120 19.03 -14.25 13.15
C THR A 120 18.35 -13.52 11.99
N LEU A 121 17.22 -14.05 11.49
CA LEU A 121 16.41 -13.43 10.44
C LEU A 121 15.75 -12.14 10.91
N PHE A 122 15.23 -12.11 12.13
CA PHE A 122 14.69 -10.90 12.74
C PHE A 122 15.78 -9.82 12.87
N SER A 123 16.95 -10.17 13.41
CA SER A 123 18.11 -9.27 13.47
C SER A 123 18.54 -8.79 12.07
N PHE A 124 18.52 -9.65 11.06
CA PHE A 124 18.79 -9.27 9.68
C PHE A 124 17.76 -8.27 9.14
N ALA A 125 16.46 -8.52 9.33
CA ALA A 125 15.39 -7.66 8.86
C ALA A 125 15.47 -6.26 9.49
N VAL A 126 15.62 -6.16 10.81
CA VAL A 126 15.78 -4.87 11.51
C VAL A 126 17.00 -4.12 10.99
N ARG A 127 18.14 -4.79 10.86
CA ARG A 127 19.38 -4.21 10.33
C ARG A 127 19.27 -3.76 8.88
N PHE A 128 18.47 -4.44 8.07
CA PHE A 128 18.17 -4.05 6.69
C PHE A 128 17.31 -2.79 6.66
N ILE A 129 16.21 -2.75 7.43
CA ILE A 129 15.31 -1.60 7.54
C ILE A 129 16.08 -0.36 7.98
N LEU A 130 16.83 -0.46 9.08
CA LEU A 130 17.61 0.67 9.60
C LEU A 130 18.61 1.20 8.56
N ARG A 131 19.27 0.32 7.81
CA ARG A 131 20.17 0.74 6.72
C ARG A 131 19.42 1.47 5.61
N VAL A 132 18.25 0.98 5.19
CA VAL A 132 17.44 1.63 4.15
C VAL A 132 16.92 2.98 4.63
N LEU A 133 16.45 3.08 5.88
CA LEU A 133 15.99 4.33 6.49
C LEU A 133 17.12 5.36 6.57
N VAL A 134 18.31 4.97 7.05
CA VAL A 134 19.49 5.86 7.09
C VAL A 134 19.90 6.33 5.70
N LEU A 135 19.80 5.48 4.68
CA LEU A 135 20.06 5.87 3.29
C LEU A 135 18.99 6.82 2.73
N ALA A 136 17.73 6.67 3.13
CA ALA A 136 16.61 7.47 2.64
C ALA A 136 16.47 8.82 3.35
N LEU A 137 16.84 8.89 4.64
CA LEU A 137 16.65 10.05 5.50
C LEU A 137 17.11 11.39 4.89
N PRO A 138 18.33 11.54 4.33
CA PRO A 138 18.73 12.83 3.75
C PRO A 138 17.87 13.24 2.55
N PHE A 139 17.38 12.28 1.76
CA PHE A 139 16.52 12.58 0.61
C PHE A 139 15.12 12.98 1.05
N VAL A 140 14.56 12.29 2.05
CA VAL A 140 13.27 12.66 2.65
C VAL A 140 13.35 14.05 3.28
N ALA A 141 14.45 14.36 4.00
CA ALA A 141 14.67 15.68 4.57
C ALA A 141 14.73 16.79 3.50
N VAL A 142 15.47 16.56 2.41
CA VAL A 142 15.54 17.53 1.29
C VAL A 142 14.18 17.67 0.60
N ALA A 143 13.45 16.58 0.36
CA ALA A 143 12.10 16.64 -0.22
C ALA A 143 11.13 17.41 0.69
N GLY A 144 11.19 17.17 2.00
CA GLY A 144 10.42 17.90 3.00
C GLY A 144 10.75 19.39 3.02
N LEU A 145 12.03 19.77 2.92
CA LEU A 145 12.47 21.17 2.81
C LEU A 145 11.97 21.84 1.53
N ILE A 146 11.99 21.14 0.39
CA ILE A 146 11.44 21.65 -0.87
C ILE A 146 9.94 21.88 -0.72
N ALA A 147 9.20 20.88 -0.22
CA ALA A 147 7.76 21.00 0.01
C ALA A 147 7.44 22.15 0.97
N TRP A 148 8.17 22.26 2.08
CA TRP A 148 8.05 23.37 3.02
C TRP A 148 8.28 24.72 2.34
N TRP A 149 9.28 24.83 1.47
CA TRP A 149 9.61 26.10 0.80
C TRP A 149 8.62 26.49 -0.31
N THR A 150 7.92 25.53 -0.92
CA THR A 150 7.13 25.75 -2.15
C THR A 150 5.62 25.56 -1.98
N LEU A 151 5.18 24.82 -0.96
CA LEU A 151 3.79 24.34 -0.80
C LEU A 151 3.19 24.72 0.57
N THR A 152 3.67 25.78 1.21
CA THR A 152 3.18 26.21 2.54
C THR A 152 2.51 27.58 2.56
N GLU A 153 2.51 28.29 1.44
CA GLU A 153 1.94 29.64 1.38
C GLU A 153 0.41 29.59 1.43
N TYR A 154 -0.18 28.61 0.76
CA TYR A 154 -1.63 28.42 0.67
C TYR A 154 -2.06 27.04 1.17
N ASP A 155 -3.36 26.85 1.31
CA ASP A 155 -3.97 25.55 1.55
C ASP A 155 -3.54 24.53 0.48
N ILE A 156 -3.32 23.28 0.90
CA ILE A 156 -2.87 22.22 -0.01
C ILE A 156 -3.85 21.99 -1.17
N ASN A 157 -5.15 22.19 -0.94
CA ASN A 157 -6.18 22.02 -1.97
C ASN A 157 -6.00 23.01 -3.12
N TYR A 158 -5.53 24.24 -2.86
CA TYR A 158 -5.19 25.19 -3.93
C TYR A 158 -4.11 24.62 -4.86
N TYR A 159 -3.04 24.08 -4.30
CA TYR A 159 -1.94 23.51 -5.08
C TYR A 159 -2.37 22.28 -5.88
N LEU A 160 -3.19 21.40 -5.27
CA LEU A 160 -3.71 20.19 -5.91
C LEU A 160 -4.76 20.46 -6.99
N THR A 161 -5.54 21.53 -6.87
CA THR A 161 -6.53 21.92 -7.88
C THR A 161 -5.88 22.66 -9.04
N PHE A 162 -5.15 23.75 -8.76
CA PHE A 162 -4.71 24.69 -9.79
C PHE A 162 -3.31 24.43 -10.34
N HIS A 163 -2.49 23.61 -9.67
CA HIS A 163 -1.13 23.29 -10.10
C HIS A 163 -0.29 24.54 -10.47
N PRO A 164 -0.20 25.56 -9.59
CA PRO A 164 0.52 26.81 -9.87
C PRO A 164 2.01 26.56 -10.16
N PRO A 165 2.76 27.55 -10.68
CA PRO A 165 4.19 27.37 -10.98
C PRO A 165 5.02 26.83 -9.80
N ALA A 166 4.71 27.27 -8.57
CA ALA A 166 5.34 26.76 -7.36
C ALA A 166 5.13 25.24 -7.18
N PHE A 167 3.94 24.73 -7.47
CA PHE A 167 3.64 23.29 -7.44
C PHE A 167 4.44 22.52 -8.48
N GLN A 168 4.52 23.03 -9.71
CA GLN A 168 5.29 22.38 -10.77
C GLN A 168 6.78 22.33 -10.43
N VAL A 169 7.32 23.40 -9.85
CA VAL A 169 8.70 23.45 -9.34
C VAL A 169 8.90 22.44 -8.21
N ALA A 170 7.97 22.35 -7.25
CA ALA A 170 8.01 21.38 -6.16
C ALA A 170 8.06 19.95 -6.70
N VAL A 171 7.15 19.60 -7.61
CA VAL A 171 7.08 18.28 -8.25
C VAL A 171 8.37 17.95 -9.00
N ALA A 172 8.91 18.90 -9.77
CA ALA A 172 10.16 18.70 -10.50
C ALA A 172 11.35 18.46 -9.57
N LEU A 173 11.52 19.30 -8.55
CA LEU A 173 12.63 19.21 -7.60
C LEU A 173 12.53 17.95 -6.72
N ILE A 174 11.36 17.66 -6.15
CA ILE A 174 11.12 16.43 -5.38
C ILE A 174 11.30 15.21 -6.29
N GLY A 175 10.85 15.26 -7.54
CA GLY A 175 11.08 14.21 -8.52
C GLY A 175 12.57 13.91 -8.74
N LEU A 176 13.41 14.94 -8.86
CA LEU A 176 14.87 14.77 -8.96
C LEU A 176 15.47 14.13 -7.69
N VAL A 177 15.00 14.53 -6.50
CA VAL A 177 15.42 13.94 -5.23
C VAL A 177 15.03 12.46 -5.14
N VAL A 178 13.81 12.11 -5.54
CA VAL A 178 13.32 10.72 -5.60
C VAL A 178 14.14 9.89 -6.59
N LEU A 179 14.47 10.43 -7.77
CA LEU A 179 15.34 9.74 -8.74
C LEU A 179 16.76 9.51 -8.18
N ALA A 180 17.32 10.49 -7.48
CA ALA A 180 18.61 10.35 -6.82
C ALA A 180 18.57 9.28 -5.70
N LEU A 181 17.51 9.28 -4.88
CA LEU A 181 17.27 8.26 -3.87
C LEU A 181 17.17 6.86 -4.51
N ALA A 182 16.37 6.72 -5.57
CA ALA A 182 16.20 5.47 -6.29
C ALA A 182 17.54 4.96 -6.84
N TRP A 183 18.37 5.84 -7.41
CA TRP A 183 19.71 5.49 -7.87
C TRP A 183 20.61 4.97 -6.73
N VAL A 184 20.62 5.64 -5.57
CA VAL A 184 21.37 5.19 -4.38
C VAL A 184 20.87 3.83 -3.90
N LEU A 185 19.55 3.65 -3.77
CA LEU A 185 18.94 2.40 -3.32
C LEU A 185 19.25 1.26 -4.29
N ILE A 186 19.08 1.44 -5.61
CA ILE A 186 19.41 0.43 -6.60
C ILE A 186 20.88 0.02 -6.49
N ARG A 187 21.80 0.98 -6.31
CA ARG A 187 23.23 0.71 -6.15
C ARG A 187 23.55 -0.07 -4.86
N ARG A 188 22.90 0.26 -3.75
CA ARG A 188 23.14 -0.37 -2.44
C ARG A 188 22.47 -1.73 -2.33
N LEU A 189 21.20 -1.84 -2.69
CA LEU A 189 20.43 -3.08 -2.65
C LEU A 189 21.02 -4.15 -3.58
N SER A 190 21.48 -3.78 -4.78
CA SER A 190 22.17 -4.73 -5.67
C SER A 190 23.51 -5.23 -5.11
N ALA A 191 24.18 -4.46 -4.26
CA ALA A 191 25.36 -4.93 -3.53
C ALA A 191 25.01 -5.90 -2.40
N TRP A 192 23.80 -5.81 -1.83
CA TRP A 192 23.31 -6.62 -0.72
C TRP A 192 22.46 -7.81 -1.13
N ALA A 193 22.33 -8.09 -2.43
CA ALA A 193 21.44 -9.11 -2.97
C ALA A 193 21.67 -10.52 -2.41
N LEU A 194 22.91 -10.85 -2.01
CA LEU A 194 23.27 -12.14 -1.43
C LEU A 194 23.27 -12.13 0.10
N ALA A 195 23.03 -10.99 0.76
CA ALA A 195 23.16 -10.88 2.21
C ALA A 195 22.23 -11.87 2.95
N LEU A 196 20.99 -12.03 2.48
CA LEU A 196 20.06 -13.01 3.05
C LEU A 196 20.53 -14.45 2.81
N HIS A 197 21.02 -14.78 1.61
CA HIS A 197 21.55 -16.11 1.29
C HIS A 197 22.75 -16.47 2.16
N LEU A 198 23.64 -15.52 2.43
CA LEU A 198 24.80 -15.69 3.31
C LEU A 198 24.40 -15.96 4.77
N VAL A 199 23.39 -15.24 5.27
CA VAL A 199 22.85 -15.48 6.62
C VAL A 199 22.20 -16.87 6.72
N LEU A 200 21.41 -17.24 5.70
CA LEU A 200 20.65 -18.49 5.69
C LEU A 200 21.54 -19.73 5.53
N PHE A 201 22.45 -19.71 4.56
CA PHE A 201 23.13 -20.92 4.08
C PHE A 201 24.58 -21.02 4.54
N GLU A 202 25.25 -19.91 4.85
CA GLU A 202 26.61 -19.91 5.38
C GLU A 202 26.69 -19.52 6.86
N GLY A 203 25.56 -19.19 7.49
CA GLY A 203 25.50 -18.84 8.91
C GLY A 203 26.29 -17.57 9.26
N ILE A 204 26.54 -16.69 8.28
CA ILE A 204 27.23 -15.42 8.52
C ILE A 204 26.36 -14.54 9.42
N ALA A 205 26.99 -13.86 10.38
CA ALA A 205 26.28 -12.94 11.26
C ALA A 205 25.61 -11.80 10.44
N PRO A 206 24.38 -11.38 10.79
CA PRO A 206 23.68 -10.31 10.09
C PRO A 206 24.42 -8.96 10.02
N SER A 207 25.36 -8.70 10.93
CA SER A 207 26.27 -7.54 10.90
C SER A 207 27.15 -7.53 9.65
N ASP A 208 27.73 -8.69 9.35
CA ASP A 208 28.83 -8.84 8.38
C ASP A 208 28.32 -9.25 6.99
N ALA A 209 27.13 -9.86 6.94
CA ALA A 209 26.51 -10.36 5.72
C ALA A 209 26.38 -9.29 4.61
N PHE A 210 26.14 -8.02 4.97
CA PHE A 210 26.03 -6.92 4.00
C PHE A 210 27.37 -6.56 3.35
N ALA A 211 28.44 -6.51 4.14
CA ALA A 211 29.78 -6.23 3.64
C ALA A 211 30.29 -7.41 2.79
N GLU A 212 30.05 -8.65 3.25
CA GLU A 212 30.39 -9.85 2.51
C GLU A 212 29.62 -9.95 1.19
N SER A 213 28.31 -9.68 1.19
CA SER A 213 27.52 -9.63 -0.04
C SER A 213 28.09 -8.60 -1.01
N ALA A 214 28.48 -7.42 -0.52
CA ALA A 214 29.01 -6.37 -1.38
C ALA A 214 30.31 -6.80 -2.07
N ARG A 215 31.18 -7.54 -1.37
CA ARG A 215 32.38 -8.15 -1.94
C ARG A 215 32.05 -9.19 -3.00
N ARG A 216 31.19 -10.17 -2.69
CA ARG A 216 30.83 -11.24 -3.65
C ARG A 216 30.08 -10.75 -4.88
N MET A 217 29.35 -9.65 -4.75
CA MET A 217 28.62 -9.02 -5.85
C MET A 217 29.47 -8.07 -6.68
N GLU A 218 30.74 -7.83 -6.34
CA GLU A 218 31.64 -7.01 -7.15
C GLU A 218 31.80 -7.59 -8.57
N GLY A 219 31.74 -6.73 -9.59
CA GLY A 219 31.67 -7.14 -11.01
C GLY A 219 30.34 -7.76 -11.46
N LYS A 220 29.53 -8.35 -10.55
CA LYS A 220 28.27 -9.04 -10.88
C LYS A 220 27.01 -8.15 -10.83
N ARG A 221 27.09 -6.95 -10.22
CA ARG A 221 25.92 -6.05 -9.98
C ARG A 221 25.21 -5.58 -11.24
N GLY A 222 25.94 -5.30 -12.32
CA GLY A 222 25.37 -4.83 -13.58
C GLY A 222 24.41 -5.88 -14.17
N ARG A 223 24.91 -7.12 -14.26
CA ARG A 223 24.14 -8.29 -14.69
C ARG A 223 22.91 -8.51 -13.82
N LEU A 224 23.06 -8.49 -12.49
CA LEU A 224 21.93 -8.67 -11.57
C LEU A 224 20.82 -7.64 -11.82
N LYS A 225 21.16 -6.34 -11.96
CA LYS A 225 20.15 -5.29 -12.19
C LYS A 225 19.33 -5.53 -13.47
N ILE A 226 19.99 -5.94 -14.56
CA ILE A 226 19.33 -6.25 -15.83
C ILE A 226 18.42 -7.46 -15.66
N GLU A 227 18.91 -8.53 -15.02
CA GLU A 227 18.14 -9.75 -14.80
C GLU A 227 16.93 -9.52 -13.88
N LEU A 228 17.06 -8.69 -12.84
CA LEU A 228 15.94 -8.29 -11.98
C LEU A 228 14.91 -7.42 -12.72
N ALA A 229 15.36 -6.48 -13.57
CA ALA A 229 14.46 -5.66 -14.37
C ALA A 229 13.67 -6.52 -15.38
N LEU A 230 14.33 -7.46 -16.04
CA LEU A 230 13.68 -8.43 -16.93
C LEU A 230 12.74 -9.37 -16.17
N TRP A 231 13.13 -9.83 -14.98
CA TRP A 231 12.26 -10.63 -14.11
C TRP A 231 10.98 -9.88 -13.77
N LEU A 232 11.11 -8.60 -13.37
CA LEU A 232 9.97 -7.75 -13.07
C LEU A 232 9.10 -7.53 -14.31
N ALA A 233 9.72 -7.26 -15.48
CA ALA A 233 8.99 -7.09 -16.73
C ALA A 233 8.16 -8.33 -17.09
N VAL A 234 8.74 -9.53 -17.03
CA VAL A 234 8.01 -10.79 -17.27
C VAL A 234 6.85 -10.95 -16.29
N ARG A 235 7.07 -10.68 -15.00
CA ARG A 235 5.99 -10.70 -13.99
C ARG A 235 4.85 -9.75 -14.35
N LEU A 236 5.17 -8.52 -14.74
CA LEU A 236 4.18 -7.48 -15.06
C LEU A 236 3.40 -7.82 -16.32
N VAL A 237 4.05 -8.38 -17.35
CA VAL A 237 3.34 -8.84 -18.56
C VAL A 237 2.34 -9.95 -18.21
N ILE A 238 2.73 -10.95 -17.42
CA ILE A 238 1.82 -12.04 -17.04
C ILE A 238 0.67 -11.50 -16.16
N ALA A 239 0.97 -10.59 -15.22
CA ALA A 239 -0.05 -9.94 -14.39
C ALA A 239 -1.05 -9.14 -15.22
N ALA A 240 -0.58 -8.37 -16.21
CA ALA A 240 -1.43 -7.62 -17.13
C ALA A 240 -2.33 -8.53 -17.96
N LEU A 241 -1.82 -9.67 -18.44
CA LEU A 241 -2.63 -10.68 -19.15
C LEU A 241 -3.72 -11.27 -18.24
N ILE A 242 -3.38 -11.62 -17.00
CA ILE A 242 -4.35 -12.11 -16.01
C ILE A 242 -5.43 -11.04 -15.76
N ALA A 243 -5.04 -9.78 -15.57
CA ALA A 243 -5.96 -8.67 -15.36
C ALA A 243 -6.86 -8.40 -16.58
N ALA A 244 -6.32 -8.52 -17.80
CA ALA A 244 -7.10 -8.38 -19.03
C ALA A 244 -8.17 -9.48 -19.15
N VAL A 245 -7.84 -10.72 -18.79
CA VAL A 245 -8.82 -11.82 -18.74
C VAL A 245 -9.88 -11.56 -17.67
N ALA A 246 -9.50 -11.14 -16.47
CA ALA A 246 -10.46 -10.80 -15.41
C ALA A 246 -11.38 -9.64 -15.84
N SER A 247 -10.82 -8.61 -16.49
CA SER A 247 -11.59 -7.50 -17.05
C SER A 247 -12.60 -8.00 -18.09
N LEU A 248 -12.19 -8.87 -19.03
CA LEU A 248 -13.11 -9.46 -20.00
C LEU A 248 -14.26 -10.23 -19.31
N LEU A 249 -13.97 -10.95 -18.23
CA LEU A 249 -14.99 -11.65 -17.44
C LEU A 249 -15.92 -10.70 -16.69
N PHE A 250 -15.42 -9.58 -16.17
CA PHE A 250 -16.26 -8.56 -15.54
C PHE A 250 -17.24 -7.91 -16.52
N HIS A 251 -16.88 -7.75 -17.79
CA HIS A 251 -17.80 -7.27 -18.82
C HIS A 251 -18.97 -8.24 -19.09
N LEU A 252 -18.87 -9.51 -18.67
CA LEU A 252 -19.95 -10.48 -18.75
C LEU A 252 -20.92 -10.39 -17.56
N VAL A 253 -20.62 -9.58 -16.54
CA VAL A 253 -21.51 -9.37 -15.40
C VAL A 253 -22.67 -8.48 -15.83
N PRO A 254 -23.93 -8.96 -15.77
CA PRO A 254 -25.06 -8.13 -16.12
C PRO A 254 -25.28 -7.08 -15.03
N LEU A 255 -25.03 -5.81 -15.37
CA LEU A 255 -25.25 -4.65 -14.49
C LEU A 255 -26.42 -3.77 -14.98
N GLU A 256 -27.25 -4.30 -15.87
CA GLU A 256 -28.40 -3.59 -16.42
C GLU A 256 -29.55 -3.45 -15.40
N GLN A 257 -30.33 -2.39 -15.55
CA GLN A 257 -31.52 -2.14 -14.73
C GLN A 257 -32.48 -3.33 -14.78
N GLY A 258 -32.84 -3.88 -13.61
CA GLY A 258 -33.70 -5.06 -13.49
C GLY A 258 -32.95 -6.37 -13.24
N THR A 259 -31.61 -6.37 -13.25
CA THR A 259 -30.82 -7.56 -12.91
C THR A 259 -30.90 -7.88 -11.41
N ASN A 260 -31.00 -9.16 -11.06
CA ASN A 260 -30.90 -9.59 -9.67
C ASN A 260 -29.50 -9.27 -9.11
N LEU A 261 -29.43 -8.28 -8.21
CA LEU A 261 -28.19 -7.81 -7.58
C LEU A 261 -27.38 -8.95 -6.95
N ARG A 262 -28.05 -9.97 -6.37
CA ARG A 262 -27.37 -11.14 -5.79
C ARG A 262 -26.61 -11.95 -6.84
N PHE A 263 -27.17 -12.09 -8.04
CA PHE A 263 -26.52 -12.80 -9.15
C PHE A 263 -25.30 -12.02 -9.65
N ALA A 264 -25.46 -10.71 -9.88
CA ALA A 264 -24.36 -9.84 -10.31
C ALA A 264 -23.21 -9.82 -9.29
N LEU A 265 -23.54 -9.73 -7.99
CA LEU A 265 -22.56 -9.79 -6.90
C LEU A 265 -21.85 -11.14 -6.85
N THR A 266 -22.59 -12.24 -6.93
CA THR A 266 -22.00 -13.61 -6.91
C THR A 266 -21.03 -13.81 -8.07
N LEU A 267 -21.40 -13.41 -9.28
CA LEU A 267 -20.54 -13.52 -10.45
C LEU A 267 -19.30 -12.61 -10.32
N SER A 268 -19.47 -11.39 -9.81
CA SER A 268 -18.35 -10.47 -9.55
C SER A 268 -17.36 -11.04 -8.54
N LEU A 269 -17.85 -11.62 -7.44
CA LEU A 269 -17.02 -12.29 -6.43
C LEU A 269 -16.30 -13.52 -7.00
N LEU A 270 -16.96 -14.29 -7.87
CA LEU A 270 -16.32 -15.42 -8.57
C LEU A 270 -15.16 -14.96 -9.45
N VAL A 271 -15.37 -13.92 -10.26
CA VAL A 271 -14.33 -13.36 -11.13
C VAL A 271 -13.18 -12.79 -10.30
N ALA A 272 -13.48 -12.02 -9.26
CA ALA A 272 -12.47 -11.49 -8.33
C ALA A 272 -11.68 -12.61 -7.62
N GLY A 273 -12.35 -13.70 -7.24
CA GLY A 273 -11.74 -14.88 -6.64
C GLY A 273 -10.78 -15.60 -7.60
N LEU A 274 -11.19 -15.82 -8.85
CA LEU A 274 -10.34 -16.42 -9.89
C LEU A 274 -9.13 -15.53 -10.21
N TRP A 275 -9.34 -14.22 -10.29
CA TRP A 275 -8.26 -13.24 -10.49
C TRP A 275 -7.24 -13.30 -9.36
N SER A 276 -7.73 -13.31 -8.11
CA SER A 276 -6.88 -13.41 -6.91
C SER A 276 -6.10 -14.73 -6.87
N LEU A 277 -6.73 -15.85 -7.20
CA LEU A 277 -6.07 -17.17 -7.28
C LEU A 277 -4.96 -17.16 -8.33
N ALA A 278 -5.23 -16.65 -9.53
CA ALA A 278 -4.22 -16.52 -10.59
C ALA A 278 -3.07 -15.62 -10.16
N GLY A 279 -3.36 -14.52 -9.45
CA GLY A 279 -2.38 -13.63 -8.85
C GLY A 279 -1.47 -14.33 -7.83
N LEU A 280 -2.04 -15.16 -6.95
CA LEU A 280 -1.28 -15.94 -5.97
C LEU A 280 -0.35 -16.97 -6.63
N VAL A 281 -0.82 -17.65 -7.68
CA VAL A 281 0.01 -18.58 -8.46
C VAL A 281 1.16 -17.84 -9.14
N LEU A 282 0.88 -16.70 -9.76
CA LEU A 282 1.92 -15.86 -10.37
C LEU A 282 2.93 -15.38 -9.32
N ALA A 283 2.48 -14.96 -8.14
CA ALA A 283 3.36 -14.53 -7.05
C ALA A 283 4.29 -15.66 -6.60
N ALA A 284 3.76 -16.87 -6.39
CA ALA A 284 4.55 -18.04 -6.03
C ALA A 284 5.62 -18.38 -7.08
N VAL A 285 5.25 -18.37 -8.36
CA VAL A 285 6.15 -18.68 -9.48
C VAL A 285 7.20 -17.58 -9.65
N ALA A 286 6.82 -16.31 -9.57
CA ALA A 286 7.73 -15.19 -9.68
C ALA A 286 8.73 -15.17 -8.52
N LEU A 287 8.28 -15.44 -7.29
CA LEU A 287 9.17 -15.52 -6.13
C LEU A 287 10.11 -16.73 -6.21
N GLY A 288 9.63 -17.87 -6.70
CA GLY A 288 10.46 -19.03 -6.98
C GLY A 288 11.50 -18.77 -8.07
N ALA A 289 11.13 -18.04 -9.13
CA ALA A 289 12.05 -17.62 -10.18
C ALA A 289 13.11 -16.64 -9.65
N LEU A 290 12.72 -15.73 -8.75
CA LEU A 290 13.67 -14.84 -8.07
C LEU A 290 14.66 -15.62 -7.21
N ALA A 291 14.19 -16.65 -6.48
CA ALA A 291 15.06 -17.53 -5.72
C ALA A 291 16.06 -18.26 -6.63
N VAL A 292 15.62 -18.80 -7.78
CA VAL A 292 16.51 -19.43 -8.77
C VAL A 292 17.54 -18.44 -9.33
N LEU A 293 17.12 -17.20 -9.64
CA LEU A 293 18.02 -16.17 -10.15
C LEU A 293 19.10 -15.80 -9.14
N LEU A 294 18.70 -15.49 -7.90
CA LEU A 294 19.65 -15.10 -6.85
C LEU A 294 20.57 -16.25 -6.44
N ASP A 295 20.07 -17.48 -6.42
CA ASP A 295 20.87 -18.67 -6.19
C ASP A 295 21.96 -18.87 -7.25
N GLY A 296 21.68 -18.49 -8.52
CA GLY A 296 22.67 -18.51 -9.59
C GLY A 296 23.84 -17.53 -9.41
N PHE A 297 23.74 -16.55 -8.52
CA PHE A 297 24.85 -15.69 -8.11
C PHE A 297 25.57 -16.19 -6.85
N PHE A 298 24.99 -17.16 -6.15
CA PHE A 298 25.45 -17.63 -4.86
C PHE A 298 26.28 -18.92 -4.97
N GLU A 299 27.60 -18.76 -4.93
CA GLU A 299 28.57 -19.86 -4.84
C GLU A 299 28.84 -20.19 -3.36
N PRO A 300 28.34 -21.32 -2.82
CA PRO A 300 28.48 -21.64 -1.40
C PRO A 300 29.91 -22.08 -1.07
N ARG A 301 30.45 -21.63 0.08
CA ARG A 301 31.77 -22.08 0.58
C ARG A 301 31.78 -23.54 1.07
N ALA A 302 30.65 -24.06 1.53
CA ALA A 302 30.51 -25.43 2.03
C ALA A 302 29.73 -26.29 1.03
N ALA A 303 30.18 -27.54 0.82
CA ALA A 303 29.63 -28.46 -0.17
C ALA A 303 28.25 -29.04 0.22
N GLU A 304 27.94 -29.11 1.52
CA GLU A 304 26.68 -29.68 2.01
C GLU A 304 25.94 -28.67 2.90
N LEU A 305 24.68 -28.42 2.56
CA LEU A 305 23.77 -27.70 3.42
C LEU A 305 23.32 -28.61 4.56
N PRO A 306 23.05 -28.07 5.75
CA PRO A 306 22.36 -28.83 6.77
C PRO A 306 21.03 -29.34 6.20
N HIS A 307 20.89 -30.66 6.08
CA HIS A 307 19.62 -31.31 5.75
C HIS A 307 18.92 -31.68 7.06
N PRO A 308 18.11 -30.77 7.66
CA PRO A 308 17.31 -31.16 8.80
C PRO A 308 16.40 -32.33 8.38
N ALA A 309 16.26 -33.34 9.23
CA ALA A 309 15.47 -34.53 8.95
C ALA A 309 14.07 -34.13 8.44
N ALA A 310 13.63 -34.78 7.34
CA ALA A 310 12.37 -34.49 6.68
C ALA A 310 11.20 -34.60 7.66
N GLY A 311 10.61 -33.46 8.04
CA GLY A 311 9.39 -33.40 8.82
C GLY A 311 8.17 -33.45 7.91
N ASN A 312 7.17 -34.27 8.23
CA ASN A 312 5.91 -34.31 7.50
C ASN A 312 5.03 -33.12 7.90
N LEU A 313 5.04 -32.05 7.11
CA LEU A 313 4.18 -30.88 7.33
C LEU A 313 2.73 -31.04 6.85
N ARG A 314 2.35 -32.20 6.29
CA ARG A 314 0.99 -32.39 5.77
C ARG A 314 -0.07 -32.06 6.81
N ALA A 315 0.04 -32.65 8.00
CA ALA A 315 -0.92 -32.44 9.09
C ALA A 315 -0.97 -30.97 9.58
N PRO A 316 0.13 -30.31 9.97
CA PRO A 316 0.07 -28.93 10.42
C PRO A 316 -0.38 -27.97 9.31
N VAL A 317 0.02 -28.17 8.06
CA VAL A 317 -0.46 -27.31 6.95
C VAL A 317 -1.94 -27.55 6.66
N LEU A 318 -2.41 -28.80 6.65
CA LEU A 318 -3.84 -29.09 6.53
C LEU A 318 -4.63 -28.46 7.67
N VAL A 319 -4.11 -28.51 8.89
CA VAL A 319 -4.73 -27.85 10.06
C VAL A 319 -4.73 -26.34 9.90
N THR A 320 -3.63 -25.72 9.45
CA THR A 320 -3.58 -24.26 9.21
C THR A 320 -4.49 -23.84 8.06
N VAL A 321 -4.54 -24.60 6.97
CA VAL A 321 -5.44 -24.32 5.84
C VAL A 321 -6.90 -24.54 6.26
N ALA A 322 -7.19 -25.62 6.98
CA ALA A 322 -8.52 -25.85 7.54
C ALA A 322 -8.90 -24.76 8.54
N ALA A 323 -7.99 -24.34 9.42
CA ALA A 323 -8.21 -23.23 10.33
C ALA A 323 -8.44 -21.92 9.56
N ALA A 324 -7.65 -21.61 8.53
CA ALA A 324 -7.84 -20.43 7.70
C ALA A 324 -9.16 -20.47 6.93
N ILE A 325 -9.58 -21.64 6.42
CA ILE A 325 -10.90 -21.83 5.80
C ILE A 325 -12.00 -21.67 6.84
N VAL A 326 -11.85 -22.25 8.03
CA VAL A 326 -12.83 -22.10 9.12
C VAL A 326 -12.92 -20.65 9.58
N THR A 327 -11.80 -19.94 9.71
CA THR A 327 -11.75 -18.51 10.03
C THR A 327 -12.41 -17.71 8.92
N LEU A 328 -12.11 -17.97 7.65
CA LEU A 328 -12.74 -17.29 6.53
C LEU A 328 -14.26 -17.57 6.48
N LEU A 329 -14.68 -18.82 6.71
CA LEU A 329 -16.10 -19.18 6.76
C LEU A 329 -16.79 -18.57 7.99
N ALA A 330 -16.11 -18.51 9.13
CA ALA A 330 -16.59 -17.84 10.33
C ALA A 330 -16.67 -16.32 10.13
N GLU A 331 -15.72 -15.72 9.42
CA GLU A 331 -15.74 -14.31 9.01
C GLU A 331 -16.88 -14.06 8.03
N ILE A 332 -17.12 -14.93 7.04
CA ILE A 332 -18.26 -14.82 6.13
C ILE A 332 -19.57 -14.97 6.88
N TRP A 333 -19.69 -15.96 7.78
CA TRP A 333 -20.88 -16.20 8.58
C TRP A 333 -21.15 -15.06 9.57
N PHE A 334 -20.11 -14.59 10.27
CA PHE A 334 -20.18 -13.43 11.14
C PHE A 334 -20.46 -12.15 10.36
N SER A 335 -19.88 -12.01 9.16
CA SER A 335 -20.17 -10.91 8.24
C SER A 335 -21.60 -10.98 7.73
N GLN A 336 -22.19 -12.15 7.54
CA GLN A 336 -23.62 -12.27 7.21
C GLN A 336 -24.48 -11.80 8.39
N ASP A 337 -24.16 -12.21 9.62
CA ASP A 337 -24.87 -11.73 10.81
C ASP A 337 -24.70 -10.20 11.01
N VAL A 338 -23.51 -9.67 10.73
CA VAL A 338 -23.23 -8.22 10.73
C VAL A 338 -23.97 -7.53 9.58
N LEU A 339 -24.00 -8.09 8.38
CA LEU A 339 -24.74 -7.54 7.23
C LEU A 339 -26.25 -7.63 7.43
N ASP A 340 -26.75 -8.63 8.13
CA ASP A 340 -28.17 -8.77 8.50
C ASP A 340 -28.55 -7.77 9.62
N ARG A 341 -27.60 -7.44 10.52
CA ARG A 341 -27.74 -6.37 11.51
C ARG A 341 -27.59 -4.98 10.91
N ILE A 342 -26.75 -4.83 9.89
CA ILE A 342 -26.72 -3.69 8.97
C ILE A 342 -27.85 -3.94 7.96
N ALA A 343 -29.09 -4.06 8.45
CA ALA A 343 -30.24 -3.90 7.58
C ALA A 343 -30.08 -2.52 6.93
N ALA A 344 -29.56 -2.50 5.69
CA ALA A 344 -29.51 -1.29 4.91
C ALA A 344 -30.97 -0.83 4.86
N PRO A 345 -31.32 0.30 5.49
CA PRO A 345 -32.70 0.74 5.47
C PRO A 345 -33.14 0.81 4.00
N ASP A 346 -34.40 0.50 3.71
CA ASP A 346 -34.97 0.63 2.35
C ASP A 346 -34.81 2.07 1.81
N HIS A 347 -34.43 3.00 2.69
CA HIS A 347 -34.03 4.36 2.45
C HIS A 347 -32.52 4.54 2.73
N ALA A 348 -31.77 5.04 1.76
CA ALA A 348 -30.41 5.53 1.98
C ALA A 348 -30.45 7.05 2.09
N ASP A 349 -29.93 7.61 3.19
CA ASP A 349 -29.87 9.07 3.34
C ASP A 349 -28.91 9.66 2.30
N VAL A 350 -29.43 10.57 1.49
CA VAL A 350 -28.69 11.31 0.48
C VAL A 350 -28.18 12.60 1.12
N ILE A 351 -26.86 12.67 1.36
CA ILE A 351 -26.21 13.84 1.95
C ILE A 351 -25.54 14.65 0.84
N GLY A 352 -25.97 15.89 0.63
CA GLY A 352 -25.33 16.84 -0.27
C GLY A 352 -24.01 17.36 0.32
N HIS A 353 -22.88 16.80 -0.14
CA HIS A 353 -21.53 17.23 0.26
C HIS A 353 -21.24 18.68 -0.16
N ARG A 354 -21.10 19.57 0.83
CA ARG A 354 -20.99 21.03 0.70
C ARG A 354 -22.16 21.63 -0.09
N GLY A 355 -23.34 21.04 0.09
CA GLY A 355 -24.51 21.20 -0.77
C GLY A 355 -24.42 20.36 -2.05
N ALA A 356 -24.88 20.89 -3.17
CA ALA A 356 -24.68 20.30 -4.49
C ALA A 356 -23.41 20.85 -5.16
N ALA A 357 -22.23 20.65 -4.54
CA ALA A 357 -20.95 21.26 -4.95
C ALA A 357 -20.51 20.92 -6.39
N ALA A 358 -21.00 19.82 -6.96
CA ALA A 358 -20.78 19.47 -8.37
C ALA A 358 -21.60 20.34 -9.35
N LEU A 359 -22.68 20.96 -8.88
CA LEU A 359 -23.64 21.72 -9.68
C LEU A 359 -23.66 23.21 -9.34
N ARG A 360 -23.14 23.60 -8.19
CA ARG A 360 -23.06 24.98 -7.68
C ARG A 360 -21.78 25.18 -6.85
N PRO A 361 -21.30 26.42 -6.65
CA PRO A 361 -20.12 26.66 -5.83
C PRO A 361 -20.27 26.08 -4.41
N GLU A 362 -19.30 25.29 -3.98
CA GLU A 362 -19.31 24.61 -2.68
C GLU A 362 -19.58 25.58 -1.52
N ASN A 363 -20.27 25.11 -0.48
CA ASN A 363 -20.48 25.87 0.77
C ASN A 363 -21.19 27.24 0.58
N THR A 364 -21.98 27.39 -0.49
CA THR A 364 -22.84 28.56 -0.72
C THR A 364 -24.32 28.24 -0.55
N MET A 365 -25.14 29.27 -0.28
CA MET A 365 -26.60 29.12 -0.24
C MET A 365 -27.15 28.58 -1.58
N ALA A 366 -26.55 28.93 -2.71
CA ALA A 366 -26.94 28.37 -4.01
C ALA A 366 -26.75 26.85 -4.08
N SER A 367 -25.65 26.34 -3.52
CA SER A 367 -25.36 24.90 -3.42
C SER A 367 -26.30 24.19 -2.46
N VAL A 368 -26.58 24.80 -1.31
CA VAL A 368 -27.56 24.28 -0.33
C VAL A 368 -28.95 24.19 -0.96
N LEU A 369 -29.44 25.26 -1.58
CA LEU A 369 -30.75 25.28 -2.23
C LEU A 369 -30.85 24.28 -3.38
N LYS A 370 -29.76 24.06 -4.11
CA LYS A 370 -29.75 23.05 -5.18
C LYS A 370 -29.82 21.63 -4.61
N ALA A 371 -29.11 21.33 -3.52
CA ALA A 371 -29.24 20.03 -2.86
C ALA A 371 -30.68 19.79 -2.36
N ILE A 372 -31.33 20.82 -1.82
CA ILE A 372 -32.75 20.76 -1.42
C ILE A 372 -33.66 20.53 -2.62
N GLU A 373 -33.44 21.24 -3.74
CA GLU A 373 -34.20 21.06 -4.99
C GLU A 373 -34.05 19.62 -5.54
N ASP A 374 -32.86 19.05 -5.44
CA ASP A 374 -32.55 17.69 -5.90
C ASP A 374 -33.06 16.60 -4.94
N GLY A 375 -33.63 16.99 -3.79
CA GLY A 375 -34.24 16.06 -2.83
C GLY A 375 -33.25 15.39 -1.88
N ALA A 376 -32.10 16.02 -1.59
CA ALA A 376 -31.18 15.53 -0.56
C ALA A 376 -31.83 15.54 0.83
N ASP A 377 -31.62 14.49 1.62
CA ASP A 377 -32.11 14.37 2.99
C ASP A 377 -31.36 15.30 3.95
N TRP A 378 -30.07 15.49 3.69
CA TRP A 378 -29.19 16.36 4.47
C TRP A 378 -28.31 17.19 3.57
N VAL A 379 -27.84 18.32 4.10
CA VAL A 379 -26.79 19.12 3.49
C VAL A 379 -25.62 19.17 4.46
N GLU A 380 -24.46 18.70 4.00
CA GLU A 380 -23.21 18.82 4.74
C GLU A 380 -22.57 20.18 4.43
N ILE A 381 -21.97 20.78 5.46
CA ILE A 381 -21.30 22.08 5.41
C ILE A 381 -20.03 22.02 6.26
N ASP A 382 -19.01 22.75 5.84
CA ASP A 382 -17.78 22.94 6.61
C ASP A 382 -17.83 24.29 7.33
N VAL A 383 -17.49 24.33 8.62
CA VAL A 383 -17.51 25.57 9.41
C VAL A 383 -16.15 25.86 10.02
N GLN A 384 -15.80 27.15 10.06
CA GLN A 384 -14.60 27.70 10.66
C GLN A 384 -14.93 29.01 11.41
N GLU A 385 -13.99 29.50 12.21
CA GLU A 385 -14.14 30.73 13.01
C GLU A 385 -13.26 31.85 12.42
N SER A 386 -13.83 33.05 12.31
CA SER A 386 -13.15 34.27 11.87
C SER A 386 -12.34 34.93 12.99
N ALA A 387 -11.54 35.95 12.67
CA ALA A 387 -10.76 36.71 13.65
C ALA A 387 -11.64 37.48 14.66
N ASP A 388 -12.87 37.84 14.26
CA ASP A 388 -13.88 38.52 15.08
C ASP A 388 -14.86 37.55 15.78
N GLY A 389 -14.60 36.23 15.72
CA GLY A 389 -15.35 35.20 16.46
C GLY A 389 -16.67 34.78 15.81
N GLU A 390 -16.85 35.10 14.52
CA GLU A 390 -18.02 34.74 13.74
C GLU A 390 -17.80 33.39 13.03
N VAL A 391 -18.88 32.61 12.89
CA VAL A 391 -18.82 31.30 12.20
C VAL A 391 -19.01 31.49 10.70
N ILE A 392 -18.05 31.03 9.92
CA ILE A 392 -18.05 31.08 8.45
C ILE A 392 -18.18 29.67 7.89
N VAL A 393 -18.96 29.53 6.82
CA VAL A 393 -19.11 28.27 6.08
C VAL A 393 -18.04 28.20 4.98
N ALA A 394 -16.92 27.54 5.28
CA ALA A 394 -15.75 27.43 4.41
C ALA A 394 -14.93 26.17 4.73
N HIS A 395 -14.45 25.49 3.69
CA HIS A 395 -13.68 24.24 3.84
C HIS A 395 -12.18 24.45 4.02
N ASP A 396 -11.54 25.21 3.13
CA ASP A 396 -10.09 25.39 3.13
C ASP A 396 -9.66 26.40 4.20
N SER A 397 -8.40 26.33 4.63
CA SER A 397 -7.84 27.25 5.64
C SER A 397 -7.67 28.70 5.15
N ASP A 398 -7.75 28.93 3.84
CA ASP A 398 -7.68 30.25 3.21
C ASP A 398 -8.67 30.38 2.03
N PHE A 399 -8.81 31.60 1.52
CA PHE A 399 -9.69 31.92 0.39
C PHE A 399 -8.99 31.85 -0.98
N MET A 400 -7.78 31.28 -1.07
CA MET A 400 -6.98 31.32 -2.30
C MET A 400 -7.57 30.40 -3.38
N LYS A 401 -8.08 29.22 -3.01
CA LYS A 401 -8.71 28.29 -3.95
C LYS A 401 -9.99 28.84 -4.56
N LEU A 402 -10.87 29.38 -3.73
CA LEU A 402 -12.22 29.77 -4.15
C LEU A 402 -12.31 31.21 -4.64
N GLY A 403 -11.56 32.14 -4.04
CA GLY A 403 -11.65 33.57 -4.32
C GLY A 403 -10.35 34.20 -4.85
N GLY A 404 -9.25 33.45 -4.92
CA GLY A 404 -7.95 34.01 -5.31
C GLY A 404 -7.40 35.03 -4.32
N VAL A 405 -7.86 35.00 -3.06
CA VAL A 405 -7.47 35.92 -2.00
C VAL A 405 -6.56 35.20 -1.02
N ASN A 406 -5.34 35.71 -0.84
CA ASN A 406 -4.40 35.24 0.17
C ASN A 406 -4.79 35.80 1.56
N LEU A 407 -5.84 35.24 2.15
CA LEU A 407 -6.30 35.56 3.49
C LEU A 407 -6.78 34.27 4.16
N LYS A 408 -6.25 33.97 5.34
CA LYS A 408 -6.67 32.83 6.13
C LYS A 408 -7.99 33.12 6.82
N VAL A 409 -8.81 32.09 7.02
CA VAL A 409 -10.15 32.26 7.61
C VAL A 409 -10.08 32.90 9.00
N TRP A 410 -9.19 32.41 9.87
CA TRP A 410 -9.00 32.93 11.23
C TRP A 410 -8.24 34.26 11.31
N ASP A 411 -7.75 34.78 10.18
CA ASP A 411 -7.17 36.12 10.09
C ASP A 411 -8.16 37.14 9.46
N ALA A 412 -9.31 36.68 8.97
CA ALA A 412 -10.32 37.51 8.30
C ALA A 412 -11.39 38.02 9.28
N THR A 413 -11.88 39.24 9.09
CA THR A 413 -13.13 39.72 9.70
C THR A 413 -14.33 39.48 8.78
N MET A 414 -15.56 39.57 9.29
CA MET A 414 -16.74 39.49 8.43
C MET A 414 -16.82 40.61 7.39
N GLU A 415 -16.19 41.76 7.64
CA GLU A 415 -16.06 42.84 6.66
C GLU A 415 -15.18 42.42 5.48
N ASP A 416 -14.06 41.76 5.75
CA ASP A 416 -13.16 41.22 4.71
C ASP A 416 -13.87 40.15 3.89
N VAL A 417 -14.49 39.18 4.57
CA VAL A 417 -15.17 38.03 3.95
C VAL A 417 -16.29 38.48 3.02
N ALA A 418 -17.03 39.53 3.39
CA ALA A 418 -18.09 40.10 2.56
C ALA A 418 -17.61 40.62 1.20
N GLN A 419 -16.30 40.89 1.04
CA GLN A 419 -15.71 41.36 -0.21
C GLN A 419 -15.15 40.22 -1.08
N ILE A 420 -15.13 38.98 -0.60
CA ILE A 420 -14.53 37.83 -1.29
C ILE A 420 -15.59 37.14 -2.15
N ASP A 421 -15.38 37.11 -3.46
CA ASP A 421 -16.21 36.34 -4.39
C ASP A 421 -15.74 34.88 -4.45
N ILE A 422 -16.58 33.97 -3.95
CA ILE A 422 -16.34 32.51 -3.98
C ILE A 422 -17.25 31.78 -4.98
N GLY A 423 -17.98 32.49 -5.83
CA GLY A 423 -19.03 31.93 -6.69
C GLY A 423 -18.82 32.11 -8.20
N SER A 424 -18.23 33.24 -8.63
CA SER A 424 -18.13 33.57 -10.06
C SER A 424 -17.27 32.60 -10.87
N TRP A 425 -16.32 31.90 -10.23
CA TRP A 425 -15.49 30.88 -10.89
C TRP A 425 -16.31 29.68 -11.39
N PHE A 426 -17.50 29.44 -10.82
CA PHE A 426 -18.40 28.36 -11.25
C PHE A 426 -19.20 28.73 -12.51
N GLY A 427 -19.41 30.02 -12.77
CA GLY A 427 -20.05 30.51 -13.99
C GLY A 427 -20.60 31.95 -13.86
N PRO A 428 -20.78 32.67 -15.00
CA PRO A 428 -21.08 34.11 -15.00
C PRO A 428 -22.45 34.51 -14.44
N ASN A 429 -23.37 33.57 -14.21
CA ASN A 429 -24.73 33.83 -13.69
C ASN A 429 -24.91 33.43 -12.22
N MET A 430 -23.82 33.34 -11.45
CA MET A 430 -23.83 33.03 -10.02
C MET A 430 -23.51 34.29 -9.21
N PRO A 431 -24.47 35.21 -8.98
CA PRO A 431 -24.21 36.42 -8.24
C PRO A 431 -23.84 36.10 -6.78
N ILE A 432 -22.93 36.91 -6.23
CA ILE A 432 -22.66 37.05 -4.80
C ILE A 432 -23.99 37.46 -4.16
N SER A 433 -24.80 36.52 -3.70
CA SER A 433 -26.03 36.87 -3.02
C SER A 433 -25.66 37.49 -1.67
N ALA A 434 -25.66 38.82 -1.62
CA ALA A 434 -25.74 39.57 -0.37
C ALA A 434 -26.84 38.94 0.50
N PRO A 435 -26.64 38.83 1.82
CA PRO A 435 -27.66 38.27 2.68
C PRO A 435 -28.94 39.10 2.51
N ARG A 436 -30.03 38.47 2.04
CA ARG A 436 -31.35 39.02 2.37
C ARG A 436 -31.41 38.95 3.90
N PRO A 437 -31.79 40.03 4.60
CA PRO A 437 -31.82 40.03 6.06
C PRO A 437 -32.64 38.83 6.51
N CYS A 438 -32.01 37.95 7.29
CA CYS A 438 -32.66 36.78 7.86
C CYS A 438 -34.00 37.21 8.45
N ALA A 439 -35.09 36.66 7.92
CA ALA A 439 -36.35 36.70 8.63
C ALA A 439 -36.09 36.02 9.98
N ARG A 440 -36.17 36.81 11.06
CA ARG A 440 -36.16 36.30 12.42
C ARG A 440 -37.25 35.23 12.51
N PHE A 441 -36.87 33.99 12.81
CA PHE A 441 -37.79 32.99 13.34
C PHE A 441 -38.06 33.29 14.82
#